data_AF-A0A6C0JZK0-F1
#
_entry.id   AF-A0A6C0JZK0-F1
#
_cell.length_a   1.000
_cell.length_b   1.000
_cell.length_c   1.000
_cell.angle_alpha   90.00
_cell.angle_beta   90.00
_cell.angle_gamma   90.00
#
_symmetry.space_group_name_H-M   'P 1'
#
loop_
_entity.id
_entity.type
_entity.pdbx_description
1 polymer ?
#
loop_
_entity_poly.entity_id
_entity_poly.type
_entity_poly.pdbx_seq_one_letter_code
_entity_poly.pdbx_strand_id
1 'polypeptide(L)'
;MSSNNASTNTNGGSVTSTTPTSKPADTKPVDTKPVDTKPVDTKSTDTTPVDTKSTDTKSTDTKSTDTKSTDTKSTDTKSTDTTSSENTSSIDDITKTFNTIFSNSNIVLVLWFLAAYFISYAVLGTFSSSLTGPEYMLKIVDVLILIAIFAYLISYYYYKPESETNIKKTTYNTLNDTNTLIYTGLFLVLYNLIAFVFHIPTSGSIAPVSLWILSTLATVVFTITAIVLFCKYVLGISILDADSIKAFWKGDSSDSTSEDETDNQTPSSGGSKEVFNISNNLYTYEDARAVCSAYGARLATYDEIEDAYNNGGEWCNYGWSEGQMAYFPTQKATWEELQKTPKKKNNCGRPGINGGYMENPYIKFGVNCFGKKPNPTDKDIKAMAANKLQPKTEEDSLIDKKVQFWKDNADKLLNMNAFNRNSWSEY
;
A
#
# COMPACT_ATOMS: atom_id res chain seq x y z
N MET A 1 56.42 14.90 -51.58
CA MET A 1 55.77 15.64 -52.69
C MET A 1 54.54 14.82 -53.05
N SER A 2 53.33 15.26 -52.73
CA SER A 2 52.57 16.37 -53.35
C SER A 2 51.85 15.93 -54.62
N SER A 3 50.52 15.79 -54.55
CA SER A 3 49.57 16.70 -55.23
C SER A 3 48.13 16.21 -55.10
N ASN A 4 47.18 17.15 -55.03
CA ASN A 4 45.75 16.90 -55.05
C ASN A 4 45.20 16.89 -56.49
N ASN A 5 43.92 16.49 -56.58
CA ASN A 5 42.87 17.08 -57.42
C ASN A 5 42.63 16.49 -58.83
N ALA A 6 41.41 15.98 -59.02
CA ALA A 6 40.73 15.87 -60.31
C ALA A 6 39.20 15.90 -60.06
N SER A 7 38.46 16.64 -60.87
CA SER A 7 36.99 16.72 -60.81
C SER A 7 36.41 17.13 -62.17
N THR A 8 35.45 16.34 -62.67
CA THR A 8 34.46 16.63 -63.73
C THR A 8 33.42 15.49 -63.68
N ASN A 9 32.09 15.65 -63.67
CA ASN A 9 31.13 16.61 -64.25
C ASN A 9 30.69 16.26 -65.69
N THR A 10 29.43 15.86 -65.85
CA THR A 10 28.65 15.76 -67.10
C THR A 10 27.14 15.81 -66.81
N ASN A 11 26.28 15.92 -67.83
CA ASN A 11 24.99 16.63 -67.75
C ASN A 11 23.84 15.91 -68.49
N GLY A 12 22.58 16.14 -68.05
CA GLY A 12 21.40 16.13 -68.94
C GLY A 12 20.21 15.22 -68.60
N GLY A 13 19.00 15.82 -68.47
CA GLY A 13 17.82 15.33 -69.24
C GLY A 13 16.56 14.78 -68.54
N SER A 14 15.51 15.62 -68.48
CA SER A 14 14.12 15.31 -68.92
C SER A 14 12.97 14.84 -67.97
N VAL A 15 12.24 15.83 -67.42
CA VAL A 15 10.75 16.05 -67.39
C VAL A 15 9.74 14.97 -66.90
N THR A 16 8.67 15.44 -66.23
CA THR A 16 7.43 14.79 -65.71
C THR A 16 7.55 14.11 -64.33
N SER A 17 6.56 14.14 -63.41
CA SER A 17 5.19 14.71 -63.45
C SER A 17 4.71 15.26 -62.08
N THR A 18 3.90 16.33 -62.11
CA THR A 18 2.84 16.75 -61.14
C THR A 18 3.06 16.73 -59.62
N THR A 19 3.16 17.92 -59.03
CA THR A 19 2.96 18.23 -57.60
C THR A 19 1.47 18.40 -57.25
N PRO A 20 1.06 18.15 -55.98
CA PRO A 20 -0.05 18.85 -55.33
C PRO A 20 0.45 19.73 -54.18
N THR A 21 0.44 21.06 -54.35
CA THR A 21 0.80 22.02 -53.29
C THR A 21 -0.41 22.39 -52.44
N SER A 22 -0.41 22.03 -51.15
CA SER A 22 -1.37 22.54 -50.17
C SER A 22 -0.94 23.91 -49.63
N LYS A 23 -1.79 24.92 -49.82
CA LYS A 23 -1.59 26.29 -49.29
C LYS A 23 -1.86 26.31 -47.76
N PRO A 24 -0.99 26.90 -46.91
CA PRO A 24 -1.36 27.24 -45.55
C PRO A 24 -2.39 28.39 -45.55
N ALA A 25 -3.45 28.27 -44.74
CA ALA A 25 -4.53 29.25 -44.72
C ALA A 25 -4.16 30.51 -43.92
N ASP A 26 -4.45 31.68 -44.50
CA ASP A 26 -4.26 32.98 -43.85
C ASP A 26 -5.35 33.24 -42.79
N THR A 27 -5.03 33.02 -41.50
CA THR A 27 -5.90 33.43 -40.38
C THR A 27 -5.54 34.84 -39.91
N LYS A 28 -6.28 35.84 -40.42
CA LYS A 28 -6.19 37.23 -39.97
C LYS A 28 -6.49 37.33 -38.46
N PRO A 29 -5.73 38.12 -37.67
CA PRO A 29 -6.11 38.42 -36.28
C PRO A 29 -7.46 39.15 -36.22
N VAL A 30 -8.26 38.81 -35.20
CA VAL A 30 -9.53 39.47 -34.88
C VAL A 30 -9.30 40.45 -33.74
N ASP A 31 -9.55 41.73 -34.01
CA ASP A 31 -9.37 42.82 -33.06
C ASP A 31 -10.50 42.82 -32.00
N THR A 32 -10.28 42.14 -30.87
CA THR A 32 -11.20 42.21 -29.72
C THR A 32 -10.92 43.46 -28.88
N LYS A 33 -11.64 44.55 -29.20
CA LYS A 33 -11.69 45.78 -28.40
C LYS A 33 -12.14 45.47 -26.95
N PRO A 34 -11.51 46.03 -25.91
CA PRO A 34 -12.03 45.92 -24.55
C PRO A 34 -13.40 46.60 -24.41
N VAL A 35 -14.24 46.03 -23.52
CA VAL A 35 -15.57 46.56 -23.18
C VAL A 35 -15.51 47.13 -21.76
N ASP A 36 -15.76 48.42 -21.63
CA ASP A 36 -15.78 49.13 -20.35
C ASP A 36 -17.03 48.75 -19.52
N THR A 37 -16.90 47.78 -18.62
CA THR A 37 -17.93 47.49 -17.62
C THR A 37 -17.78 48.44 -16.42
N LYS A 38 -18.46 49.59 -16.50
CA LYS A 38 -18.62 50.54 -15.39
C LYS A 38 -19.19 49.83 -14.14
N PRO A 39 -18.67 50.07 -12.92
CA PRO A 39 -19.33 49.58 -11.71
C PRO A 39 -20.71 50.23 -11.52
N VAL A 40 -21.63 49.48 -10.90
CA VAL A 40 -22.97 49.94 -10.50
C VAL A 40 -23.03 49.93 -8.98
N ASP A 41 -23.45 51.06 -8.42
CA ASP A 41 -23.51 51.27 -6.97
C ASP A 41 -24.59 50.40 -6.30
N THR A 42 -24.18 49.48 -5.42
CA THR A 42 -25.09 48.83 -4.46
C THR A 42 -24.94 49.47 -3.08
N LYS A 43 -26.02 50.13 -2.66
CA LYS A 43 -26.12 50.96 -1.46
C LYS A 43 -25.87 50.17 -0.16
N SER A 44 -24.92 50.63 0.66
CA SER A 44 -24.73 50.15 2.03
C SER A 44 -25.96 50.43 2.91
N THR A 45 -26.20 49.57 3.90
CA THR A 45 -27.15 49.82 5.01
C THR A 45 -26.54 49.29 6.30
N ASP A 46 -26.55 50.10 7.35
CA ASP A 46 -25.73 49.89 8.56
C ASP A 46 -26.17 48.74 9.46
N THR A 47 -25.18 48.05 10.04
CA THR A 47 -25.17 47.69 11.46
C THR A 47 -23.83 48.06 12.09
N THR A 48 -23.86 48.84 13.17
CA THR A 48 -22.67 49.40 13.82
C THR A 48 -21.90 48.36 14.64
N PRO A 49 -20.56 48.25 14.51
CA PRO A 49 -19.73 47.73 15.59
C PRO A 49 -19.58 48.80 16.69
N VAL A 50 -19.37 48.35 17.93
CA VAL A 50 -18.99 49.23 19.06
C VAL A 50 -17.69 48.69 19.67
N ASP A 51 -16.83 49.63 20.07
CA ASP A 51 -15.53 49.48 20.73
C ASP A 51 -15.55 48.53 21.96
N THR A 52 -14.44 47.95 22.44
CA THR A 52 -13.17 48.64 22.76
C THR A 52 -11.87 47.83 22.69
N LYS A 53 -10.94 48.37 21.88
CA LYS A 53 -9.59 48.88 22.28
C LYS A 53 -8.47 47.92 22.77
N SER A 54 -7.30 48.09 22.14
CA SER A 54 -5.95 47.65 22.57
C SER A 54 -5.47 48.36 23.88
N THR A 55 -4.32 48.11 24.51
CA THR A 55 -3.00 47.49 24.13
C THR A 55 -2.41 46.81 25.41
N ASP A 56 -1.18 46.28 25.59
CA ASP A 56 0.13 46.40 24.89
C ASP A 56 1.11 45.22 25.22
N THR A 57 2.40 45.37 24.84
CA THR A 57 3.64 44.65 25.26
C THR A 57 3.69 44.06 26.70
N LYS A 58 4.54 43.07 27.06
CA LYS A 58 5.99 42.95 26.80
C LYS A 58 6.59 41.56 27.17
N SER A 59 7.70 41.16 26.55
CA SER A 59 8.53 39.99 26.92
C SER A 59 9.70 40.34 27.85
N THR A 60 10.13 39.42 28.74
CA THR A 60 11.43 39.45 29.45
C THR A 60 11.84 38.06 29.94
N ASP A 61 13.07 37.62 29.66
CA ASP A 61 13.68 36.37 30.17
C ASP A 61 14.32 36.54 31.56
N THR A 62 14.20 35.53 32.45
CA THR A 62 15.31 35.17 33.37
C THR A 62 15.27 33.73 33.93
N LYS A 63 16.16 32.88 33.41
CA LYS A 63 17.06 31.91 34.09
C LYS A 63 16.72 31.36 35.51
N SER A 64 16.46 30.05 35.55
CA SER A 64 16.95 28.98 36.47
C SER A 64 17.42 29.27 37.92
N THR A 65 17.02 28.41 38.88
CA THR A 65 17.91 27.64 39.81
C THR A 65 17.12 26.49 40.49
N ASP A 66 17.78 25.37 40.79
CA ASP A 66 17.23 24.18 41.49
C ASP A 66 16.85 24.39 42.96
N THR A 67 15.94 23.56 43.50
CA THR A 67 16.07 22.98 44.87
C THR A 67 15.43 21.59 44.92
N LYS A 68 15.90 20.74 45.85
CA LYS A 68 15.68 19.29 45.94
C LYS A 68 14.85 18.90 47.17
N SER A 69 14.09 17.79 47.08
CA SER A 69 13.98 16.71 48.09
C SER A 69 12.60 16.40 48.74
N THR A 70 12.27 15.09 48.69
CA THR A 70 11.60 14.23 49.72
C THR A 70 10.14 14.43 50.15
N ASP A 71 9.33 13.43 49.79
CA ASP A 71 8.49 12.55 50.64
C ASP A 71 7.45 13.11 51.63
N THR A 72 6.20 12.64 51.49
CA THR A 72 5.49 11.78 52.47
C THR A 72 4.25 11.12 51.81
N LYS A 73 3.67 10.09 52.43
CA LYS A 73 2.82 9.04 51.83
C LYS A 73 1.41 8.95 52.46
N SER A 74 0.37 8.76 51.61
CA SER A 74 -0.99 8.27 51.96
C SER A 74 -1.88 9.25 52.77
N THR A 75 -3.23 9.21 52.81
CA THR A 75 -4.24 8.22 52.35
C THR A 75 -5.57 8.93 51.94
N ASP A 76 -6.54 8.18 51.43
CA ASP A 76 -7.83 8.60 50.83
C ASP A 76 -8.81 9.46 51.67
N THR A 77 -9.70 10.22 50.99
CA THR A 77 -11.19 10.09 51.11
C THR A 77 -11.96 10.85 50.00
N LYS A 78 -12.48 10.09 49.02
CA LYS A 78 -13.82 10.15 48.36
C LYS A 78 -14.57 11.50 48.12
N SER A 79 -14.65 11.89 46.84
CA SER A 79 -15.80 12.50 46.06
C SER A 79 -16.46 13.82 46.55
N THR A 80 -17.09 14.66 45.72
CA THR A 80 -17.69 14.50 44.36
C THR A 80 -17.73 15.83 43.57
N ASP A 81 -17.42 15.80 42.27
CA ASP A 81 -17.76 16.74 41.15
C ASP A 81 -17.52 18.28 41.29
N THR A 82 -17.39 19.07 40.21
CA THR A 82 -17.75 18.84 38.78
C THR A 82 -16.75 19.50 37.81
N THR A 83 -16.58 18.91 36.61
CA THR A 83 -16.56 19.56 35.25
C THR A 83 -15.46 19.07 34.28
N SER A 84 -15.84 18.89 33.01
CA SER A 84 -15.02 18.85 31.77
C SER A 84 -14.06 17.67 31.49
N SER A 85 -14.60 16.56 30.98
CA SER A 85 -14.18 15.93 29.70
C SER A 85 -15.06 14.71 29.38
N GLU A 86 -15.91 14.79 28.35
CA GLU A 86 -17.03 13.82 28.18
C GLU A 86 -17.12 13.16 26.79
N ASN A 87 -16.23 13.49 25.84
CA ASN A 87 -16.32 13.00 24.46
C ASN A 87 -15.61 11.65 24.18
N THR A 88 -14.90 11.06 25.14
CA THR A 88 -14.19 9.77 24.97
C THR A 88 -14.97 8.56 25.49
N SER A 89 -15.61 8.67 26.66
CA SER A 89 -16.30 7.55 27.32
C SER A 89 -17.38 6.90 26.46
N SER A 90 -18.21 7.71 25.79
CA SER A 90 -19.30 7.18 24.95
C SER A 90 -18.79 6.39 23.73
N ILE A 91 -17.62 6.72 23.20
CA ILE A 91 -17.03 5.99 22.06
C ILE A 91 -16.45 4.65 22.55
N ASP A 92 -15.82 4.61 23.72
CA ASP A 92 -15.33 3.38 24.32
C ASP A 92 -16.48 2.41 24.67
N ASP A 93 -17.59 2.92 25.19
CA ASP A 93 -18.75 2.09 25.54
C ASP A 93 -19.54 1.63 24.30
N ILE A 94 -19.65 2.45 23.25
CA ILE A 94 -20.12 2.00 21.93
C ILE A 94 -19.20 0.90 21.38
N THR A 95 -17.88 1.06 21.48
CA THR A 95 -16.90 0.08 21.01
C THR A 95 -16.99 -1.24 21.77
N LYS A 96 -17.12 -1.21 23.11
CA LYS A 96 -17.35 -2.42 23.94
C LYS A 96 -18.66 -3.11 23.57
N THR A 97 -19.73 -2.34 23.42
CA THR A 97 -21.06 -2.87 23.05
C THR A 97 -21.01 -3.51 21.65
N PHE A 98 -20.37 -2.85 20.69
CA PHE A 98 -20.16 -3.36 19.34
C PHE A 98 -19.35 -4.66 19.35
N ASN A 99 -18.19 -4.69 20.01
CA ASN A 99 -17.33 -5.88 20.08
C ASN A 99 -18.00 -7.06 20.84
N THR A 100 -18.90 -6.77 21.78
CA THR A 100 -19.71 -7.78 22.46
C THR A 100 -20.80 -8.36 21.55
N ILE A 101 -21.49 -7.51 20.78
CA ILE A 101 -22.53 -7.92 19.82
C ILE A 101 -21.93 -8.63 18.60
N PHE A 102 -20.75 -8.19 18.14
CA PHE A 102 -20.07 -8.69 16.95
C PHE A 102 -18.83 -9.54 17.28
N SER A 103 -18.87 -10.31 18.37
CA SER A 103 -17.89 -11.38 18.62
C SER A 103 -17.99 -12.46 17.53
N ASN A 104 -16.92 -13.24 17.30
CA ASN A 104 -16.89 -14.24 16.23
C ASN A 104 -18.06 -15.25 16.32
N SER A 105 -18.45 -15.66 17.54
CA SER A 105 -19.62 -16.52 17.79
C SER A 105 -20.95 -15.80 17.55
N ASN A 106 -21.06 -14.53 17.95
CA ASN A 106 -22.31 -13.78 17.84
C ASN A 106 -22.58 -13.34 16.39
N ILE A 107 -21.53 -13.04 15.60
CA ILE A 107 -21.63 -12.85 14.14
C ILE A 107 -22.24 -14.10 13.49
N VAL A 108 -21.76 -15.28 13.83
CA VAL A 108 -22.29 -16.56 13.30
C VAL A 108 -23.77 -16.73 13.67
N LEU A 109 -24.16 -16.46 14.92
CA LEU A 109 -25.57 -16.51 15.34
C LEU A 109 -26.46 -15.48 14.62
N VAL A 110 -25.97 -14.25 14.40
CA VAL A 110 -26.69 -13.20 13.65
C VAL A 110 -26.85 -13.60 12.17
N LEU A 111 -25.83 -14.19 11.56
CA LEU A 111 -25.92 -14.71 10.18
C LEU A 111 -26.92 -15.85 10.07
N TRP A 112 -26.96 -16.78 11.03
CA TRP A 112 -27.98 -17.84 11.08
C TRP A 112 -29.40 -17.27 11.27
N PHE A 113 -29.57 -16.29 12.16
CA PHE A 113 -30.85 -15.61 12.36
C PHE A 113 -31.33 -14.91 11.08
N LEU A 114 -30.45 -14.16 10.40
CA LEU A 114 -30.76 -13.50 9.13
C LEU A 114 -31.14 -14.51 8.04
N ALA A 115 -30.41 -15.61 7.91
CA ALA A 115 -30.73 -16.64 6.93
C ALA A 115 -32.07 -17.33 7.22
N ALA A 116 -32.36 -17.66 8.48
CA ALA A 116 -33.65 -18.20 8.91
C ALA A 116 -34.81 -17.18 8.70
N TYR A 117 -34.54 -15.89 8.92
CA TYR A 117 -35.47 -14.80 8.61
C TYR A 117 -35.77 -14.71 7.11
N PHE A 118 -34.77 -14.75 6.24
CA PHE A 118 -35.00 -14.70 4.79
C PHE A 118 -35.74 -15.94 4.26
N ILE A 119 -35.46 -17.14 4.78
CA ILE A 119 -36.19 -18.36 4.42
C ILE A 119 -37.65 -18.27 4.89
N SER A 120 -37.89 -17.90 6.15
CA SER A 120 -39.25 -17.77 6.68
C SER A 120 -40.04 -16.65 6.00
N TYR A 121 -39.40 -15.52 5.67
CA TYR A 121 -40.00 -14.45 4.85
C TYR A 121 -40.36 -14.94 3.44
N ALA A 122 -39.49 -15.69 2.76
CA ALA A 122 -39.78 -16.24 1.44
C ALA A 122 -40.94 -17.26 1.48
N VAL A 123 -40.97 -18.14 2.48
CA VAL A 123 -42.04 -19.14 2.71
C VAL A 123 -43.38 -18.46 3.06
N LEU A 124 -43.38 -17.46 3.95
CA LEU A 124 -44.57 -16.67 4.24
C LEU A 124 -45.03 -15.88 3.00
N GLY A 125 -44.09 -15.43 2.16
CA GLY A 125 -44.35 -14.88 0.83
C GLY A 125 -45.07 -15.85 -0.10
N THR A 126 -44.73 -17.14 -0.10
CA THR A 126 -45.44 -18.15 -0.92
C THR A 126 -46.85 -18.46 -0.42
N PHE A 127 -47.08 -18.42 0.90
CA PHE A 127 -48.39 -18.73 1.48
C PHE A 127 -49.35 -17.53 1.56
N SER A 128 -48.84 -16.30 1.60
CA SER A 128 -49.67 -15.08 1.62
C SER A 128 -50.09 -14.59 0.23
N SER A 129 -49.42 -15.03 -0.83
CA SER A 129 -49.73 -14.66 -2.21
C SER A 129 -50.92 -15.43 -2.77
N SER A 130 -51.94 -14.73 -3.29
CA SER A 130 -53.01 -15.32 -4.11
C SER A 130 -52.55 -15.65 -5.54
N LEU A 131 -51.30 -16.07 -5.70
CA LEU A 131 -50.66 -16.35 -6.98
C LEU A 131 -51.06 -17.74 -7.49
N THR A 132 -51.32 -17.86 -8.78
CA THR A 132 -51.67 -19.13 -9.44
C THR A 132 -50.88 -19.29 -10.73
N GLY A 133 -50.53 -20.53 -11.08
CA GLY A 133 -49.76 -20.82 -12.30
C GLY A 133 -48.25 -20.56 -12.16
N PRO A 134 -47.56 -20.07 -13.22
CA PRO A 134 -46.10 -20.05 -13.30
C PRO A 134 -45.38 -19.25 -12.19
N GLU A 135 -45.96 -18.14 -11.73
CA GLU A 135 -45.35 -17.28 -10.71
C GLU A 135 -45.21 -17.99 -9.36
N TYR A 136 -46.19 -18.83 -9.00
CA TYR A 136 -46.15 -19.65 -7.79
C TYR A 136 -45.04 -20.71 -7.87
N MET A 137 -44.84 -21.33 -9.04
CA MET A 137 -43.75 -22.28 -9.27
C MET A 137 -42.38 -21.62 -9.17
N LEU A 138 -42.22 -20.40 -9.69
CA LEU A 138 -40.97 -19.64 -9.59
C LEU A 138 -40.60 -19.36 -8.12
N LYS A 139 -41.60 -19.02 -7.30
CA LYS A 139 -41.40 -18.79 -5.85
C LYS A 139 -41.07 -20.07 -5.07
N ILE A 140 -41.64 -21.22 -5.43
CA ILE A 140 -41.25 -22.53 -4.86
C ILE A 140 -39.77 -22.82 -5.18
N VAL A 141 -39.34 -22.60 -6.44
CA VAL A 141 -37.95 -22.81 -6.85
C VAL A 141 -36.99 -21.88 -6.11
N ASP A 142 -37.35 -20.60 -5.93
CA ASP A 142 -36.57 -19.63 -5.14
C ASP A 142 -36.42 -20.06 -3.67
N VAL A 143 -37.49 -20.54 -3.02
CA VAL A 143 -37.43 -21.12 -1.66
C VAL A 143 -36.52 -22.35 -1.60
N LEU A 144 -36.61 -23.27 -2.57
CA LEU A 144 -35.74 -24.45 -2.63
C LEU A 144 -34.26 -24.07 -2.83
N ILE A 145 -33.97 -23.05 -3.63
CA ILE A 145 -32.62 -22.49 -3.82
C ILE A 145 -32.10 -21.89 -2.50
N LEU A 146 -32.91 -21.11 -1.78
CA LEU A 146 -32.52 -20.55 -0.48
C LEU A 146 -32.24 -21.64 0.56
N ILE A 147 -33.07 -22.70 0.61
CA ILE A 147 -32.84 -23.86 1.49
C ILE A 147 -31.56 -24.60 1.10
N ALA A 148 -31.29 -24.78 -0.20
CA ALA A 148 -30.06 -25.43 -0.68
C ALA A 148 -28.79 -24.62 -0.35
N ILE A 149 -28.83 -23.29 -0.52
CA ILE A 149 -27.75 -22.37 -0.12
C ILE A 149 -27.53 -22.43 1.39
N PHE A 150 -28.60 -22.42 2.20
CA PHE A 150 -28.53 -22.52 3.65
C PHE A 150 -27.94 -23.86 4.10
N ALA A 151 -28.38 -24.98 3.54
CA ALA A 151 -27.82 -26.30 3.81
C ALA A 151 -26.33 -26.41 3.37
N TYR A 152 -25.96 -25.79 2.24
CA TYR A 152 -24.57 -25.69 1.82
C TYR A 152 -23.73 -24.86 2.79
N LEU A 153 -24.22 -23.72 3.28
CA LEU A 153 -23.51 -22.89 4.26
C LEU A 153 -23.37 -23.59 5.62
N ILE A 154 -24.40 -24.33 6.07
CA ILE A 154 -24.33 -25.19 7.26
C ILE A 154 -23.26 -26.27 7.07
N SER A 155 -23.28 -26.96 5.93
CA SER A 155 -22.28 -27.99 5.60
C SER A 155 -20.87 -27.39 5.54
N TYR A 156 -20.68 -26.26 4.86
CA TYR A 156 -19.41 -25.55 4.78
C TYR A 156 -18.90 -25.07 6.15
N TYR A 157 -19.80 -24.74 7.08
CA TYR A 157 -19.45 -24.36 8.45
C TYR A 157 -19.01 -25.57 9.29
N TYR A 158 -19.80 -26.65 9.32
CA TYR A 158 -19.53 -27.83 10.16
C TYR A 158 -18.46 -28.78 9.62
N TYR A 159 -18.28 -28.86 8.29
CA TYR A 159 -17.26 -29.68 7.64
C TYR A 159 -16.03 -28.87 7.20
N LYS A 160 -15.86 -27.64 7.71
CA LYS A 160 -14.67 -26.83 7.38
C LYS A 160 -13.42 -27.48 7.98
N PRO A 161 -12.39 -27.82 7.17
CA PRO A 161 -11.11 -28.20 7.73
C PRO A 161 -10.47 -26.99 8.41
N GLU A 162 -9.71 -27.24 9.49
CA GLU A 162 -9.05 -26.27 10.37
C GLU A 162 -7.86 -25.58 9.66
N SER A 163 -8.18 -24.84 8.61
CA SER A 163 -7.28 -23.97 7.88
C SER A 163 -7.69 -22.53 8.09
N GLU A 164 -6.76 -21.71 8.59
CA GLU A 164 -6.95 -20.27 8.80
C GLU A 164 -7.11 -19.50 7.48
N THR A 165 -8.26 -19.69 6.85
CA THR A 165 -8.83 -18.72 5.91
C THR A 165 -9.25 -17.50 6.73
N ASN A 166 -8.28 -16.65 7.09
CA ASN A 166 -8.43 -15.39 7.80
C ASN A 166 -9.37 -14.46 7.00
N ILE A 167 -10.69 -14.58 7.22
CA ILE A 167 -11.73 -13.92 6.41
C ILE A 167 -11.48 -12.41 6.38
N LYS A 168 -11.18 -11.80 7.53
CA LYS A 168 -10.82 -10.38 7.66
C LYS A 168 -9.66 -9.97 6.72
N LYS A 169 -8.61 -10.77 6.63
CA LYS A 169 -7.44 -10.53 5.74
C LYS A 169 -7.81 -10.69 4.26
N THR A 170 -8.63 -11.69 3.92
CA THR A 170 -9.15 -11.87 2.56
C THR A 170 -10.02 -10.68 2.15
N THR A 171 -10.97 -10.27 3.00
CA THR A 171 -11.85 -9.11 2.76
C THR A 171 -11.06 -7.80 2.67
N TYR A 172 -10.08 -7.57 3.55
CA TYR A 172 -9.17 -6.42 3.44
C TYR A 172 -8.46 -6.40 2.06
N ASN A 173 -7.86 -7.52 1.65
CA ASN A 173 -7.19 -7.62 0.35
C ASN A 173 -8.17 -7.35 -0.81
N THR A 174 -9.38 -7.91 -0.75
CA THR A 174 -10.42 -7.70 -1.75
C THR A 174 -10.86 -6.23 -1.83
N LEU A 175 -11.11 -5.56 -0.70
CA LEU A 175 -11.55 -4.15 -0.70
C LEU A 175 -10.42 -3.16 -1.04
N ASN A 176 -9.15 -3.54 -0.88
CA ASN A 176 -7.99 -2.70 -1.16
C ASN A 176 -7.42 -2.87 -2.58
N ASP A 177 -7.83 -3.93 -3.31
CA ASP A 177 -7.47 -4.15 -4.71
C ASP A 177 -8.35 -3.30 -5.66
N THR A 178 -7.69 -2.68 -6.64
CA THR A 178 -8.35 -1.89 -7.69
C THR A 178 -9.12 -2.77 -8.67
N ASN A 179 -8.68 -4.02 -8.90
CA ASN A 179 -9.36 -4.91 -9.84
C ASN A 179 -10.74 -5.36 -9.32
N THR A 180 -10.94 -5.44 -8.00
CA THR A 180 -12.25 -5.76 -7.38
C THR A 180 -13.36 -4.84 -7.87
N LEU A 181 -13.09 -3.54 -8.02
CA LEU A 181 -14.10 -2.59 -8.50
C LEU A 181 -14.50 -2.87 -9.95
N ILE A 182 -13.53 -3.25 -10.78
CA ILE A 182 -13.74 -3.62 -12.19
C ILE A 182 -14.54 -4.93 -12.28
N TYR A 183 -14.15 -5.96 -11.52
CA TYR A 183 -14.83 -7.26 -11.51
C TYR A 183 -16.26 -7.17 -10.97
N THR A 184 -16.49 -6.43 -9.88
CA THR A 184 -17.83 -6.26 -9.30
C THR A 184 -18.73 -5.38 -10.18
N GLY A 185 -18.20 -4.32 -10.78
CA GLY A 185 -18.93 -3.51 -11.77
C GLY A 185 -19.31 -4.33 -13.01
N LEU A 186 -18.38 -5.11 -13.55
CA LEU A 186 -18.64 -6.00 -14.69
C LEU A 186 -19.66 -7.10 -14.35
N PHE A 187 -19.59 -7.68 -13.15
CA PHE A 187 -20.59 -8.62 -12.65
C PHE A 187 -21.99 -7.97 -12.59
N LEU A 188 -22.12 -6.76 -12.06
CA LEU A 188 -23.41 -6.05 -11.98
C LEU A 188 -23.97 -5.73 -13.38
N VAL A 189 -23.12 -5.36 -14.34
CA VAL A 189 -23.54 -5.16 -15.75
C VAL A 189 -24.02 -6.48 -16.38
N LEU A 190 -23.27 -7.57 -16.22
CA LEU A 190 -23.66 -8.88 -16.73
C LEU A 190 -24.94 -9.41 -16.07
N TYR A 191 -25.10 -9.24 -14.76
CA TYR A 191 -26.31 -9.61 -14.02
C TYR A 191 -27.55 -8.91 -14.60
N ASN A 192 -27.48 -7.59 -14.81
CA ASN A 192 -28.61 -6.84 -15.38
C ASN A 192 -28.86 -7.22 -16.84
N LEU A 193 -27.82 -7.47 -17.64
CA LEU A 193 -27.97 -7.91 -19.03
C LEU A 193 -28.61 -9.30 -19.12
N ILE A 194 -28.19 -10.26 -18.28
CA ILE A 194 -28.77 -11.60 -18.21
C ILE A 194 -30.24 -11.52 -17.76
N ALA A 195 -30.53 -10.78 -16.69
CA ALA A 195 -31.90 -10.62 -16.22
C ALA A 195 -32.82 -9.97 -17.26
N PHE A 196 -32.31 -8.99 -18.02
CA PHE A 196 -33.04 -8.37 -19.13
C PHE A 196 -33.30 -9.36 -20.29
N VAL A 197 -32.27 -10.10 -20.74
CA VAL A 197 -32.36 -11.06 -21.85
C VAL A 197 -33.30 -12.23 -21.56
N PHE A 198 -33.32 -12.72 -20.31
CA PHE A 198 -34.21 -13.80 -19.87
C PHE A 198 -35.54 -13.30 -19.28
N HIS A 199 -35.81 -11.98 -19.35
CA HIS A 199 -37.00 -11.33 -18.77
C HIS A 199 -37.30 -11.70 -17.30
N ILE A 200 -36.24 -11.86 -16.50
CA ILE A 200 -36.34 -12.22 -15.08
C ILE A 200 -36.72 -10.97 -14.28
N PRO A 201 -37.80 -10.98 -13.48
CA PRO A 201 -38.15 -9.84 -12.63
C PRO A 201 -37.11 -9.66 -11.52
N THR A 202 -36.41 -8.52 -11.54
CA THR A 202 -35.38 -8.15 -10.54
C THR A 202 -35.91 -7.28 -9.40
N SER A 203 -37.16 -6.83 -9.49
CA SER A 203 -37.83 -5.99 -8.49
C SER A 203 -39.34 -6.25 -8.46
N GLY A 204 -40.02 -5.78 -7.39
CA GLY A 204 -41.44 -6.03 -7.15
C GLY A 204 -41.74 -7.42 -6.60
N SER A 205 -43.01 -7.66 -6.25
CA SER A 205 -43.45 -8.83 -5.47
C SER A 205 -43.13 -10.20 -6.11
N ILE A 206 -43.02 -10.26 -7.43
CA ILE A 206 -42.79 -11.50 -8.20
C ILE A 206 -41.30 -11.89 -8.20
N ALA A 207 -40.38 -10.95 -7.99
CA ALA A 207 -38.93 -11.18 -8.08
C ALA A 207 -38.42 -12.30 -7.14
N PRO A 208 -37.46 -13.15 -7.58
CA PRO A 208 -36.79 -14.11 -6.70
C PRO A 208 -35.95 -13.40 -5.63
N VAL A 209 -36.15 -13.78 -4.36
CA VAL A 209 -35.45 -13.20 -3.20
C VAL A 209 -33.96 -13.55 -3.24
N SER A 210 -33.60 -14.75 -3.72
CA SER A 210 -32.20 -15.15 -3.92
C SER A 210 -31.43 -14.21 -4.85
N LEU A 211 -32.03 -13.81 -5.97
CA LEU A 211 -31.42 -12.88 -6.94
C LEU A 211 -31.35 -11.45 -6.38
N TRP A 212 -32.36 -11.01 -5.63
CA TRP A 212 -32.32 -9.71 -4.95
C TRP A 212 -31.19 -9.64 -3.92
N ILE A 213 -31.01 -10.69 -3.10
CA ILE A 213 -29.90 -10.79 -2.13
C ILE A 213 -28.54 -10.72 -2.87
N LEU A 214 -28.37 -11.50 -3.94
CA LEU A 214 -27.13 -11.54 -4.72
C LEU A 214 -26.78 -10.17 -5.33
N SER A 215 -27.76 -9.50 -5.96
CA SER A 215 -27.59 -8.15 -6.53
C SER A 215 -27.25 -7.10 -5.46
N THR A 216 -27.95 -7.16 -4.32
CA THR A 216 -27.73 -6.23 -3.20
C THR A 216 -26.35 -6.40 -2.59
N LEU A 217 -25.90 -7.64 -2.34
CA LEU A 217 -24.55 -7.93 -1.85
C LEU A 217 -23.46 -7.43 -2.80
N ALA A 218 -23.59 -7.70 -4.10
CA ALA A 218 -22.63 -7.22 -5.09
C ALA A 218 -22.60 -5.68 -5.18
N THR A 219 -23.76 -5.02 -5.07
CA THR A 219 -23.87 -3.56 -5.05
C THR A 219 -23.22 -2.95 -3.79
N VAL A 220 -23.40 -3.57 -2.62
CA VAL A 220 -22.75 -3.15 -1.36
C VAL A 220 -21.23 -3.29 -1.47
N VAL A 221 -20.71 -4.42 -1.96
CA VAL A 221 -19.26 -4.61 -2.14
C VAL A 221 -18.68 -3.63 -3.17
N PHE A 222 -19.37 -3.40 -4.29
CA PHE A 222 -18.97 -2.38 -5.28
C PHE A 222 -18.90 -0.98 -4.64
N THR A 223 -19.92 -0.59 -3.88
CA THR A 223 -20.01 0.74 -3.24
C THR A 223 -18.93 0.92 -2.17
N ILE A 224 -18.69 -0.06 -1.30
CA ILE A 224 -17.64 0.00 -0.28
C ILE A 224 -16.26 0.07 -0.95
N THR A 225 -15.99 -0.77 -1.95
CA THR A 225 -14.74 -0.73 -2.72
C THR A 225 -14.55 0.63 -3.40
N ALA A 226 -15.60 1.19 -4.01
CA ALA A 226 -15.56 2.51 -4.64
C ALA A 226 -15.17 3.62 -3.65
N ILE A 227 -15.76 3.63 -2.44
CA ILE A 227 -15.44 4.59 -1.38
C ILE A 227 -13.99 4.42 -0.89
N VAL A 228 -13.55 3.18 -0.66
CA VAL A 228 -12.17 2.88 -0.23
C VAL A 228 -11.15 3.38 -1.25
N LEU A 229 -11.34 3.04 -2.53
CA LEU A 229 -10.41 3.41 -3.59
C LEU A 229 -10.48 4.92 -3.92
N PHE A 230 -11.65 5.56 -3.81
CA PHE A 230 -11.79 7.01 -3.91
C PHE A 230 -10.98 7.72 -2.83
N CYS A 231 -11.15 7.34 -1.55
CA CYS A 231 -10.41 7.96 -0.45
C CYS A 231 -8.89 7.72 -0.58
N LYS A 232 -8.48 6.51 -0.98
CA LYS A 232 -7.09 6.14 -1.23
C LYS A 232 -6.42 6.94 -2.36
N TYR A 233 -7.07 7.07 -3.52
CA TYR A 233 -6.46 7.66 -4.73
C TYR A 233 -6.82 9.12 -5.00
N VAL A 234 -7.94 9.63 -4.48
CA VAL A 234 -8.39 11.02 -4.67
C VAL A 234 -8.13 11.88 -3.42
N LEU A 235 -8.30 11.33 -2.22
CA LEU A 235 -8.04 12.05 -0.96
C LEU A 235 -6.66 11.74 -0.36
N GLY A 236 -5.97 10.70 -0.82
CA GLY A 236 -4.70 10.22 -0.25
C GLY A 236 -4.84 9.49 1.09
N ILE A 237 -6.06 9.12 1.49
CA ILE A 237 -6.38 8.55 2.81
C ILE A 237 -6.76 7.07 2.66
N SER A 238 -5.86 6.18 3.11
CA SER A 238 -6.18 4.75 3.27
C SER A 238 -7.14 4.52 4.45
N ILE A 239 -8.46 4.54 4.19
CA ILE A 239 -9.48 4.26 5.21
C ILE A 239 -9.25 2.89 5.89
N LEU A 240 -8.87 1.85 5.14
CA LEU A 240 -8.65 0.51 5.69
C LEU A 240 -7.39 0.39 6.56
N ASP A 241 -6.43 1.31 6.41
CA ASP A 241 -5.14 1.29 7.13
C ASP A 241 -5.13 2.25 8.34
N ALA A 242 -6.17 3.07 8.51
CA ALA A 242 -6.37 3.94 9.66
C ALA A 242 -6.47 3.10 10.96
N ASP A 243 -5.76 3.50 12.01
CA ASP A 243 -5.53 2.63 13.18
C ASP A 243 -6.82 2.15 13.88
N SER A 244 -7.89 2.95 13.84
CA SER A 244 -9.23 2.59 14.34
C SER A 244 -9.91 1.43 13.61
N ILE A 245 -9.56 1.18 12.33
CA ILE A 245 -10.15 0.10 11.51
C ILE A 245 -9.14 -1.02 11.25
N LYS A 246 -7.84 -0.69 11.23
CA LYS A 246 -6.70 -1.61 11.18
C LYS A 246 -6.74 -2.67 12.29
N ALA A 247 -7.23 -2.30 13.48
CA ALA A 247 -7.47 -3.23 14.59
C ALA A 247 -8.59 -4.25 14.28
N PHE A 248 -9.61 -3.87 13.51
CA PHE A 248 -10.70 -4.76 13.09
C PHE A 248 -10.28 -5.71 11.95
N TRP A 249 -9.42 -5.26 11.02
CA TRP A 249 -8.92 -6.09 9.91
C TRP A 249 -7.84 -7.10 10.32
N LYS A 250 -7.10 -6.81 11.40
CA LYS A 250 -6.39 -7.88 12.13
C LYS A 250 -7.42 -8.83 12.74
N GLY A 251 -7.12 -10.12 12.72
CA GLY A 251 -7.91 -11.12 13.46
C GLY A 251 -7.89 -10.83 14.96
N ASP A 252 -8.73 -11.54 15.71
CA ASP A 252 -8.45 -11.77 17.13
C ASP A 252 -7.27 -12.76 17.24
N SER A 253 -6.10 -12.29 16.80
CA SER A 253 -4.83 -12.86 17.19
C SER A 253 -4.55 -12.39 18.61
N SER A 254 -5.37 -12.89 19.54
CA SER A 254 -5.06 -12.89 20.97
C SER A 254 -3.91 -13.85 21.21
N ASP A 255 -2.72 -13.50 20.73
CA ASP A 255 -1.46 -14.11 21.18
C ASP A 255 -1.10 -13.51 22.55
N SER A 256 -2.02 -13.73 23.48
CA SER A 256 -1.81 -13.69 24.92
C SER A 256 -1.57 -15.11 25.40
N THR A 257 -0.64 -15.81 24.75
CA THR A 257 -0.21 -17.16 25.12
C THR A 257 0.76 -17.07 26.30
N SER A 258 0.23 -16.85 27.49
CA SER A 258 0.98 -17.04 28.74
C SER A 258 0.95 -18.51 29.14
N GLU A 259 2.12 -19.07 29.44
CA GLU A 259 2.35 -20.47 29.86
C GLU A 259 2.08 -21.48 28.72
N ASP A 260 3.00 -22.40 28.41
CA ASP A 260 3.68 -23.28 29.37
C ASP A 260 5.22 -23.18 29.39
N GLU A 261 5.84 -23.58 30.51
CA GLU A 261 7.29 -23.80 30.57
C GLU A 261 7.62 -25.17 29.95
N THR A 262 8.26 -25.17 28.77
CA THR A 262 9.01 -26.37 28.34
C THR A 262 10.31 -25.98 27.66
N ASP A 263 11.43 -26.36 28.28
CA ASP A 263 12.78 -26.12 27.75
C ASP A 263 12.95 -26.80 26.38
N ASN A 264 12.91 -25.99 25.33
CA ASN A 264 13.52 -26.31 24.05
C ASN A 264 14.26 -25.06 23.55
N GLN A 265 15.57 -25.08 23.80
CA GLN A 265 16.50 -24.01 23.49
C GLN A 265 16.31 -23.40 22.09
N THR A 266 15.75 -22.19 22.05
CA THR A 266 16.20 -21.24 21.03
C THR A 266 17.72 -21.12 21.14
N PRO A 267 18.49 -21.19 20.04
CA PRO A 267 19.93 -20.96 20.07
C PRO A 267 20.27 -19.54 20.55
N SER A 268 20.42 -19.41 21.87
CA SER A 268 20.74 -18.15 22.55
C SER A 268 22.22 -17.83 22.34
N SER A 269 22.55 -17.37 21.14
CA SER A 269 23.78 -16.62 20.94
C SER A 269 23.66 -15.31 21.73
N GLY A 270 24.59 -15.08 22.65
CA GLY A 270 24.66 -13.92 23.53
C GLY A 270 25.11 -12.63 22.83
N GLY A 271 24.63 -12.38 21.62
CA GLY A 271 24.96 -11.20 20.84
C GLY A 271 24.55 -9.90 21.54
N SER A 272 25.49 -8.96 21.61
CA SER A 272 25.26 -7.56 21.96
C SER A 272 24.29 -6.89 20.98
N LYS A 273 23.74 -5.72 21.35
CA LYS A 273 23.00 -4.89 20.39
C LYS A 273 23.96 -4.37 19.32
N GLU A 274 23.53 -4.36 18.08
CA GLU A 274 24.28 -3.86 16.92
C GLU A 274 23.34 -3.15 15.93
N VAL A 275 23.91 -2.41 14.98
CA VAL A 275 23.15 -1.87 13.84
C VAL A 275 23.03 -2.92 12.74
N PHE A 276 21.83 -3.05 12.16
CA PHE A 276 21.57 -3.84 10.97
C PHE A 276 20.71 -3.07 9.97
N ASN A 277 20.99 -3.25 8.67
CA ASN A 277 20.23 -2.64 7.59
C ASN A 277 19.24 -3.63 6.94
N ILE A 278 18.09 -3.12 6.54
CA ILE A 278 17.09 -3.81 5.73
C ILE A 278 17.04 -3.13 4.36
N SER A 279 17.53 -3.81 3.32
CA SER A 279 18.01 -3.18 2.08
C SER A 279 17.03 -3.13 0.90
N ASN A 280 15.75 -3.46 1.13
CA ASN A 280 14.76 -3.62 0.04
C ASN A 280 14.19 -2.30 -0.52
N ASN A 281 14.46 -1.16 0.11
CA ASN A 281 13.99 0.17 -0.27
C ASN A 281 12.46 0.34 -0.42
N LEU A 282 11.66 -0.26 0.47
CA LEU A 282 10.19 -0.24 0.37
C LEU A 282 9.47 0.72 1.33
N TYR A 283 10.17 1.29 2.32
CA TYR A 283 9.58 1.86 3.53
C TYR A 283 9.66 3.38 3.61
N THR A 284 8.59 4.03 4.08
CA THR A 284 8.60 5.44 4.52
C THR A 284 9.24 5.58 5.92
N TYR A 285 9.49 6.81 6.38
CA TYR A 285 10.01 7.06 7.73
C TYR A 285 9.07 6.58 8.85
N GLU A 286 7.76 6.57 8.60
CA GLU A 286 6.75 6.03 9.52
C GLU A 286 6.81 4.49 9.56
N ASP A 287 6.82 3.84 8.38
CA ASP A 287 6.96 2.38 8.28
C ASP A 287 8.26 1.90 8.96
N ALA A 288 9.35 2.64 8.77
CA ALA A 288 10.68 2.29 9.26
C ALA A 288 10.73 2.06 10.78
N ARG A 289 9.95 2.83 11.56
CA ARG A 289 9.86 2.62 13.02
C ARG A 289 9.22 1.29 13.37
N ALA A 290 8.09 0.97 12.73
CA ALA A 290 7.39 -0.30 12.90
C ALA A 290 8.22 -1.50 12.41
N VAL A 291 8.98 -1.33 11.33
CA VAL A 291 9.90 -2.35 10.79
C VAL A 291 10.98 -2.73 11.80
N CYS A 292 11.62 -1.76 12.48
CA CYS A 292 12.57 -2.11 13.55
C CYS A 292 11.89 -2.74 14.76
N SER A 293 10.71 -2.26 15.16
CA SER A 293 9.97 -2.84 16.30
C SER A 293 9.59 -4.30 16.07
N ALA A 294 9.33 -4.71 14.82
CA ALA A 294 9.10 -6.12 14.46
C ALA A 294 10.32 -7.04 14.70
N TYR A 295 11.53 -6.48 14.86
CA TYR A 295 12.75 -7.19 15.22
C TYR A 295 13.18 -6.94 16.69
N GLY A 296 12.30 -6.37 17.54
CA GLY A 296 12.67 -5.97 18.91
C GLY A 296 13.73 -4.86 18.95
N ALA A 297 13.82 -4.06 17.89
CA ALA A 297 14.78 -2.99 17.70
C ALA A 297 14.09 -1.61 17.62
N ARG A 298 14.86 -0.53 17.70
CA ARG A 298 14.44 0.82 17.28
C ARG A 298 15.22 1.26 16.04
N LEU A 299 14.91 2.43 15.49
CA LEU A 299 15.81 3.08 14.54
C LEU A 299 17.19 3.30 15.18
N ALA A 300 18.25 3.14 14.39
CA ALA A 300 19.60 3.46 14.83
C ALA A 300 19.83 4.99 14.85
N THR A 301 20.62 5.47 15.80
CA THR A 301 21.08 6.87 15.86
C THR A 301 22.20 7.11 14.84
N TYR A 302 22.61 8.37 14.63
CA TYR A 302 23.82 8.66 13.85
C TYR A 302 25.05 7.99 14.46
N ASP A 303 25.26 8.18 15.77
CA ASP A 303 26.41 7.69 16.52
C ASP A 303 26.54 6.17 16.42
N GLU A 304 25.43 5.42 16.51
CA GLU A 304 25.42 3.96 16.36
C GLU A 304 25.78 3.50 14.94
N ILE A 305 25.43 4.30 13.92
CA ILE A 305 25.78 4.03 12.52
C ILE A 305 27.26 4.39 12.26
N GLU A 306 27.78 5.43 12.91
CA GLU A 306 29.21 5.79 12.89
C GLU A 306 30.06 4.74 13.61
N ASP A 307 29.62 4.24 14.78
CA ASP A 307 30.24 3.10 15.47
C ASP A 307 30.21 1.83 14.61
N ALA A 308 29.08 1.54 13.93
CA ALA A 308 28.99 0.41 13.00
C ALA A 308 30.00 0.55 11.84
N TYR A 309 30.16 1.76 11.28
CA TYR A 309 31.18 2.06 10.26
C TYR A 309 32.61 1.91 10.79
N ASN A 310 32.90 2.42 11.99
CA ASN A 310 34.21 2.31 12.63
C ASN A 310 34.59 0.84 12.90
N ASN A 311 33.60 -0.03 13.09
CA ASN A 311 33.76 -1.48 13.22
C ASN A 311 33.65 -2.26 11.88
N GLY A 312 33.71 -1.56 10.74
CA GLY A 312 33.80 -2.18 9.40
C GLY A 312 32.46 -2.36 8.66
N GLY A 313 31.35 -1.84 9.19
CA GLY A 313 30.03 -1.92 8.56
C GLY A 313 29.93 -1.13 7.25
N GLU A 314 29.25 -1.71 6.26
CA GLU A 314 28.86 -1.08 4.99
C GLU A 314 27.68 -1.81 4.35
N TRP A 315 26.79 -1.08 3.67
CA TRP A 315 25.63 -1.66 2.97
C TRP A 315 25.15 -0.92 1.71
N CYS A 316 25.70 0.26 1.36
CA CYS A 316 25.52 0.91 0.05
C CYS A 316 24.05 1.19 -0.40
N ASN A 317 23.08 1.18 0.53
CA ASN A 317 21.72 1.67 0.31
C ASN A 317 21.28 2.56 1.48
N TYR A 318 20.55 3.65 1.18
CA TYR A 318 19.93 4.49 2.21
C TYR A 318 19.05 3.64 3.15
N GLY A 319 19.23 3.83 4.46
CA GLY A 319 18.34 3.32 5.49
C GLY A 319 17.80 4.45 6.35
N TRP A 320 16.47 4.50 6.54
CA TRP A 320 15.83 5.37 7.53
C TRP A 320 16.43 5.11 8.91
N SER A 321 16.73 6.20 9.62
CA SER A 321 17.46 6.27 10.88
C SER A 321 16.76 7.30 11.79
N GLU A 322 17.13 7.38 13.07
CA GLU A 322 16.48 8.29 14.02
C GLU A 322 16.54 9.76 13.55
N GLY A 323 15.49 10.54 13.82
CA GLY A 323 15.42 11.97 13.48
C GLY A 323 15.03 12.29 12.03
N GLN A 324 14.36 11.37 11.32
CA GLN A 324 14.04 11.49 9.88
C GLN A 324 15.28 11.65 8.99
N MET A 325 16.38 11.06 9.44
CA MET A 325 17.62 10.95 8.68
C MET A 325 17.60 9.66 7.87
N ALA A 326 18.20 9.66 6.68
CA ALA A 326 18.48 8.44 5.94
C ALA A 326 19.97 8.34 5.65
N TYR A 327 20.60 7.27 6.13
CA TYR A 327 22.06 7.10 6.15
C TYR A 327 22.50 5.76 5.56
N PHE A 328 23.74 5.73 5.03
CA PHE A 328 24.47 4.51 4.72
C PHE A 328 25.99 4.69 4.89
N PRO A 329 26.69 3.74 5.54
CA PRO A 329 28.14 3.71 5.59
C PRO A 329 28.74 3.08 4.33
N THR A 330 29.96 3.49 3.99
CA THR A 330 30.76 2.86 2.92
C THR A 330 32.24 2.92 3.28
N GLN A 331 32.90 1.76 3.24
CA GLN A 331 34.30 1.65 3.64
C GLN A 331 35.25 2.27 2.61
N LYS A 332 36.37 2.82 3.08
CA LYS A 332 37.36 3.46 2.22
C LYS A 332 37.94 2.49 1.18
N ALA A 333 38.22 1.25 1.57
CA ALA A 333 38.73 0.22 0.65
C ALA A 333 37.73 -0.12 -0.47
N THR A 334 36.45 -0.27 -0.13
CA THR A 334 35.36 -0.44 -1.09
C THR A 334 35.27 0.73 -2.07
N TRP A 335 35.32 1.97 -1.56
CA TRP A 335 35.29 3.16 -2.41
C TRP A 335 36.51 3.24 -3.36
N GLU A 336 37.71 2.90 -2.89
CA GLU A 336 38.94 2.86 -3.69
C GLU A 336 38.89 1.78 -4.79
N GLU A 337 38.28 0.62 -4.52
CA GLU A 337 38.02 -0.40 -5.54
C GLU A 337 37.02 0.09 -6.60
N LEU A 338 35.93 0.75 -6.18
CA LEU A 338 34.93 1.32 -7.08
C LEU A 338 35.53 2.39 -8.02
N GLN A 339 36.51 3.17 -7.57
CA GLN A 339 37.19 4.17 -8.41
C GLN A 339 37.95 3.53 -9.60
N LYS A 340 38.42 2.29 -9.48
CA LYS A 340 39.16 1.59 -10.56
C LYS A 340 38.28 1.31 -11.79
N THR A 341 36.97 1.28 -11.63
CA THR A 341 36.01 1.03 -12.73
C THR A 341 35.24 2.31 -13.06
N PRO A 342 35.46 2.96 -14.22
CA PRO A 342 34.81 4.23 -14.57
C PRO A 342 33.26 4.22 -14.57
N LYS A 343 32.65 3.04 -14.75
CA LYS A 343 31.18 2.83 -14.67
C LYS A 343 30.64 2.65 -13.23
N LYS A 344 31.50 2.42 -12.23
CA LYS A 344 31.12 2.14 -10.82
C LYS A 344 31.62 3.18 -9.83
N LYS A 345 32.50 4.10 -10.23
CA LYS A 345 33.13 5.12 -9.38
C LYS A 345 32.17 6.01 -8.55
N ASN A 346 30.90 6.10 -8.95
CA ASN A 346 29.85 6.88 -8.29
C ASN A 346 28.94 6.02 -7.39
N ASN A 347 29.08 4.70 -7.39
CA ASN A 347 28.32 3.80 -6.52
C ASN A 347 28.79 4.00 -5.06
N CYS A 348 27.89 3.75 -4.10
CA CYS A 348 28.20 3.82 -2.67
C CYS A 348 28.76 5.19 -2.19
N GLY A 349 28.51 6.28 -2.92
CA GLY A 349 28.82 7.64 -2.46
C GLY A 349 30.31 7.92 -2.23
N ARG A 350 30.67 8.19 -0.97
CA ARG A 350 32.02 8.56 -0.50
C ARG A 350 32.42 7.69 0.70
N PRO A 351 33.71 7.61 1.09
CA PRO A 351 34.10 6.98 2.34
C PRO A 351 33.45 7.66 3.55
N GLY A 352 32.98 6.88 4.53
CA GLY A 352 32.32 7.37 5.74
C GLY A 352 30.79 7.20 5.73
N ILE A 353 30.10 7.96 6.58
CA ILE A 353 28.64 7.99 6.64
C ILE A 353 28.11 8.94 5.55
N ASN A 354 27.26 8.42 4.67
CA ASN A 354 26.61 9.17 3.59
C ASN A 354 25.13 9.36 3.91
N GLY A 355 24.58 10.51 3.54
CA GLY A 355 23.15 10.83 3.71
C GLY A 355 22.92 12.00 4.66
N GLY A 356 21.73 12.06 5.25
CA GLY A 356 21.30 13.19 6.08
C GLY A 356 19.78 13.27 6.23
N TYR A 357 19.29 14.45 6.64
CA TYR A 357 17.86 14.73 6.81
C TYR A 357 17.13 14.66 5.46
N MET A 358 15.95 14.04 5.46
CA MET A 358 15.11 13.90 4.27
C MET A 358 13.78 14.63 4.53
N GLU A 359 13.59 15.80 3.91
CA GLU A 359 12.41 16.66 4.09
C GLU A 359 11.08 15.93 3.80
N ASN A 360 11.07 15.03 2.82
CA ASN A 360 9.92 14.21 2.48
C ASN A 360 9.99 12.84 3.20
N PRO A 361 9.16 12.58 4.23
CA PRO A 361 9.15 11.31 4.96
C PRO A 361 8.59 10.14 4.15
N TYR A 362 7.90 10.41 3.04
CA TYR A 362 7.26 9.40 2.18
C TYR A 362 8.21 8.81 1.13
N ILE A 363 9.49 9.22 1.09
CA ILE A 363 10.50 8.58 0.24
C ILE A 363 10.70 7.13 0.72
N LYS A 364 10.77 6.19 -0.24
CA LYS A 364 10.98 4.78 0.05
C LYS A 364 12.46 4.44 0.12
N PHE A 365 12.92 4.12 1.33
CA PHE A 365 14.29 3.67 1.62
C PHE A 365 14.27 2.36 2.39
N GLY A 366 15.46 1.80 2.63
CA GLY A 366 15.66 0.73 3.59
C GLY A 366 15.50 1.24 5.02
N VAL A 367 15.93 0.45 6.00
CA VAL A 367 15.90 0.86 7.41
C VAL A 367 17.20 0.48 8.10
N ASN A 368 17.76 1.39 8.91
CA ASN A 368 18.85 1.12 9.85
C ASN A 368 18.24 0.91 11.24
N CYS A 369 18.28 -0.32 11.74
CA CYS A 369 17.75 -0.69 13.05
C CYS A 369 18.89 -0.96 14.04
N PHE A 370 18.70 -0.58 15.30
CA PHE A 370 19.58 -0.92 16.41
C PHE A 370 18.87 -1.81 17.44
N GLY A 371 19.41 -2.99 17.69
CA GLY A 371 18.82 -4.01 18.55
C GLY A 371 19.58 -5.34 18.49
N LYS A 372 18.94 -6.43 18.92
CA LYS A 372 19.52 -7.77 18.72
C LYS A 372 19.23 -8.22 17.29
N LYS A 373 20.27 -8.30 16.46
CA LYS A 373 20.16 -8.71 15.06
C LYS A 373 19.68 -10.17 14.94
N PRO A 374 18.76 -10.48 13.99
CA PRO A 374 18.36 -11.85 13.74
C PRO A 374 19.51 -12.74 13.27
N ASN A 375 19.41 -14.04 13.53
CA ASN A 375 20.32 -15.03 12.93
C ASN A 375 20.17 -14.99 11.39
N PRO A 376 21.28 -15.05 10.61
CA PRO A 376 21.23 -14.95 9.16
C PRO A 376 20.55 -16.18 8.53
N THR A 377 19.78 -15.96 7.46
CA THR A 377 19.20 -17.08 6.70
C THR A 377 20.21 -17.66 5.72
N ASP A 378 19.90 -18.85 5.21
CA ASP A 378 20.56 -19.49 4.07
C ASP A 378 20.82 -18.57 2.88
N LYS A 379 19.90 -17.63 2.61
CA LYS A 379 20.00 -16.64 1.53
C LYS A 379 21.06 -15.59 1.85
N ASP A 380 21.11 -15.14 3.11
CA ASP A 380 22.02 -14.09 3.57
C ASP A 380 23.46 -14.62 3.65
N ILE A 381 23.63 -15.87 4.10
CA ILE A 381 24.92 -16.59 4.06
C ILE A 381 25.44 -16.67 2.61
N LYS A 382 24.58 -17.02 1.65
CA LYS A 382 24.93 -17.09 0.22
C LYS A 382 25.21 -15.71 -0.39
N ALA A 383 24.56 -14.65 0.11
CA ALA A 383 24.83 -13.27 -0.30
C ALA A 383 26.16 -12.72 0.23
N MET A 384 26.46 -12.97 1.51
CA MET A 384 27.74 -12.64 2.14
C MET A 384 28.91 -13.36 1.47
N ALA A 385 28.78 -14.67 1.22
CA ALA A 385 29.79 -15.47 0.52
C ALA A 385 30.04 -15.01 -0.93
N ALA A 386 29.05 -14.35 -1.56
CA ALA A 386 29.22 -13.75 -2.89
C ALA A 386 29.85 -12.35 -2.87
N ASN A 387 30.10 -11.78 -1.68
CA ASN A 387 30.61 -10.43 -1.42
C ASN A 387 29.96 -9.34 -2.28
N LYS A 388 28.62 -9.24 -2.22
CA LYS A 388 27.82 -8.29 -3.00
C LYS A 388 27.14 -7.27 -2.11
N LEU A 389 27.76 -6.10 -2.02
CA LEU A 389 27.26 -4.90 -1.32
C LEU A 389 25.96 -4.31 -1.92
N GLN A 390 25.51 -4.79 -3.08
CA GLN A 390 24.22 -4.43 -3.65
C GLN A 390 23.47 -5.70 -4.10
N PRO A 391 22.16 -5.81 -3.84
CA PRO A 391 21.29 -6.73 -4.57
C PRO A 391 21.42 -6.48 -6.08
N LYS A 392 21.38 -7.54 -6.90
CA LYS A 392 21.23 -7.36 -8.35
C LYS A 392 19.91 -6.63 -8.62
N THR A 393 19.95 -5.62 -9.48
CA THR A 393 18.75 -4.92 -9.92
C THR A 393 17.85 -5.86 -10.74
N GLU A 394 16.60 -5.49 -10.97
CA GLU A 394 15.75 -6.24 -11.90
C GLU A 394 16.34 -6.22 -13.32
N GLU A 395 16.96 -5.11 -13.74
CA GLU A 395 17.68 -5.02 -15.01
C GLU A 395 18.86 -6.01 -15.06
N ASP A 396 19.70 -6.08 -14.02
CA ASP A 396 20.77 -7.09 -13.92
C ASP A 396 20.21 -8.52 -13.99
N SER A 397 19.05 -8.78 -13.36
CA SER A 397 18.39 -10.10 -13.39
C SER A 397 17.81 -10.43 -14.77
N LEU A 398 17.29 -9.44 -15.50
CA LEU A 398 16.81 -9.59 -16.87
C LEU A 398 17.99 -9.79 -17.83
N ILE A 399 19.11 -9.10 -17.62
CA ILE A 399 20.36 -9.31 -18.35
C ILE A 399 20.92 -10.71 -18.06
N ASP A 400 20.96 -11.17 -16.80
CA ASP A 400 21.34 -12.54 -16.44
C ASP A 400 20.46 -13.58 -17.16
N LYS A 401 19.12 -13.44 -17.08
CA LYS A 401 18.16 -14.34 -17.73
C LYS A 401 18.38 -14.36 -19.25
N LYS A 402 18.62 -13.21 -19.86
CA LYS A 402 18.92 -13.09 -21.31
C LYS A 402 20.26 -13.75 -21.67
N VAL A 403 21.31 -13.53 -20.87
CA VAL A 403 22.62 -14.20 -21.02
C VAL A 403 22.49 -15.72 -20.85
N GLN A 404 21.68 -16.18 -19.91
CA GLN A 404 21.46 -17.61 -19.70
C GLN A 404 20.68 -18.22 -20.87
N PHE A 405 19.61 -17.59 -21.34
CA PHE A 405 18.91 -17.99 -22.57
C PHE A 405 19.86 -18.12 -23.78
N TRP A 406 20.79 -17.17 -23.95
CA TRP A 406 21.79 -17.23 -25.03
C TRP A 406 22.83 -18.33 -24.83
N LYS A 407 23.14 -18.74 -23.59
CA LYS A 407 24.00 -19.91 -23.31
C LYS A 407 23.27 -21.22 -23.59
N ASP A 408 22.05 -21.36 -23.08
CA ASP A 408 21.22 -22.58 -23.19
C ASP A 408 20.82 -22.91 -24.64
N ASN A 409 20.92 -21.91 -25.53
CA ASN A 409 20.66 -22.02 -26.97
C ASN A 409 21.87 -21.64 -27.83
N ALA A 410 23.08 -21.58 -27.27
CA ALA A 410 24.29 -21.18 -28.00
C ALA A 410 24.56 -22.10 -29.21
N ASP A 411 24.34 -23.40 -29.03
CA ASP A 411 24.44 -24.45 -30.05
C ASP A 411 23.47 -24.28 -31.23
N LYS A 412 22.34 -23.60 -31.02
CA LYS A 412 21.24 -23.45 -32.00
C LYS A 412 21.18 -22.06 -32.62
N LEU A 413 21.57 -21.02 -31.87
CA LEU A 413 21.33 -19.62 -32.21
C LEU A 413 22.61 -18.78 -32.35
N LEU A 414 23.78 -19.25 -31.88
CA LEU A 414 25.04 -18.49 -31.89
C LEU A 414 26.09 -19.14 -32.80
N ASN A 415 25.96 -18.92 -34.11
CA ASN A 415 26.98 -19.30 -35.08
C ASN A 415 28.21 -18.39 -34.96
N MET A 416 29.27 -18.89 -34.30
CA MET A 416 30.58 -18.22 -34.29
C MET A 416 31.33 -18.46 -35.59
N ASN A 417 31.84 -17.38 -36.20
CA ASN A 417 32.73 -17.47 -37.35
C ASN A 417 34.14 -17.87 -36.90
N ALA A 418 34.82 -18.70 -37.70
CA ALA A 418 36.25 -18.95 -37.55
C ALA A 418 37.06 -17.66 -37.78
N PHE A 419 38.14 -17.46 -37.02
CA PHE A 419 39.04 -16.31 -37.12
C PHE A 419 39.51 -16.03 -38.56
N ASN A 420 39.79 -17.08 -39.34
CA ASN A 420 39.95 -16.98 -40.80
C ASN A 420 39.56 -18.30 -41.49
N ARG A 421 39.75 -18.40 -42.82
CA ARG A 421 39.39 -19.58 -43.61
C ARG A 421 40.08 -20.89 -43.17
N ASN A 422 41.22 -20.79 -42.49
CA ASN A 422 42.11 -21.91 -42.17
C ASN A 422 42.32 -22.10 -40.66
N SER A 423 41.86 -21.18 -39.80
CA SER A 423 41.97 -21.28 -38.34
C SER A 423 40.70 -20.80 -37.65
N TRP A 424 40.28 -21.56 -36.63
CA TRP A 424 39.18 -21.20 -35.74
C TRP A 424 39.50 -19.99 -34.85
N SER A 425 40.75 -19.86 -34.43
CA SER A 425 41.24 -18.91 -33.42
C SER A 425 42.45 -18.12 -33.93
N GLU A 426 42.73 -16.98 -33.28
CA GLU A 426 43.98 -16.21 -33.45
C GLU A 426 45.16 -16.84 -32.67
N TYR A 427 44.83 -17.64 -31.65
CA TYR A 427 45.74 -18.35 -30.74
C TYR A 427 45.52 -19.86 -30.80
#